data_AF-A0A8J5BRT2-F1
#
_entry.id   AF-A0A8J5BRT2-F1
#
_cell.length_a   1.000
_cell.length_b   1.000
_cell.length_c   1.000
_cell.angle_alpha   90.00
_cell.angle_beta   90.00
_cell.angle_gamma   90.00
#
_symmetry.space_group_name_H-M   'P 1'
#
loop_
_entity.id
_entity.type
_entity.pdbx_description
1 polymer ?
#
loop_
_entity_poly.entity_id
_entity_poly.type
_entity_poly.pdbx_seq_one_letter_code
_entity_poly.pdbx_strand_id
1 'polypeptide(L)'
;MGPRDRHKLTLASSKRRLRHVHRLSFANVVCVRKNDAKLDLLATPLDTPPTRPASPFVTNHDSQFRVSQKGFLPFVTAKKATSTNVSITTKGESEPEHEETETNGKQLMPAPAITSVTETPTPEIEFSRAPSSDSLNDELIEFHPPTAFFSIHDPKDKDTPIYVSPVFVHESNFGVDLDFDRSHRDLREIVVILWLEDGDDFRPQLHRVDLASLRYIGQDESAARKQSQLVLTLDDGCFVPGSPSAFLHQVSSSSGLRTPAEPLSATSLDQMLKVLNMEHLVKDAELTRQTISKEVETLTRNRELLTMAERTHNYTEAEIVRIRDAQAQLATSKFKLDQKKARLVQDIETRRAYLKSGGMLQEKAREALTDLPTDLPTQVEVEKRTLFDVRKQSLEQLSEIFPITHQNGSYAIAGLSLTSPDEHEQTFAYSLTCELLMLLSGLFEIPLKYPITRVGAHHAIFDPVSVITGSRAFPLFPSSLQYRFEYAVLLLNKDIQMILELLKIPIADGRETLGMLAILLAVNM
;
A
#
# COMPACT_ATOMS: atom_id res chain seq x y z
N MET A 1 30.78 -32.50 -53.32
CA MET A 1 29.44 -31.98 -52.99
C MET A 1 29.58 -30.50 -52.69
N GLY A 2 28.85 -29.63 -53.41
CA GLY A 2 28.78 -28.20 -53.09
C GLY A 2 27.38 -27.85 -52.55
N PRO A 3 27.23 -26.78 -51.75
CA PRO A 3 25.92 -26.30 -51.35
C PRO A 3 25.17 -25.84 -52.60
N ARG A 4 23.94 -26.35 -52.81
CA ARG A 4 23.11 -25.93 -53.94
C ARG A 4 22.57 -24.54 -53.68
N ASP A 5 22.90 -23.59 -54.55
CA ASP A 5 22.27 -22.28 -54.61
C ASP A 5 20.75 -22.40 -54.72
N ARG A 6 20.06 -22.20 -53.59
CA ARG A 6 18.64 -21.86 -53.62
C ARG A 6 18.54 -20.38 -53.97
N HIS A 7 18.41 -20.08 -55.26
CA HIS A 7 17.85 -18.81 -55.70
C HIS A 7 16.43 -18.65 -55.11
N LYS A 8 16.34 -18.09 -53.91
CA LYS A 8 15.08 -17.57 -53.38
C LYS A 8 14.58 -16.53 -54.37
N LEU A 9 13.41 -16.78 -54.95
CA LEU A 9 12.68 -15.79 -55.74
C LEU A 9 12.40 -14.59 -54.82
N THR A 10 13.11 -13.49 -55.02
CA THR A 10 12.85 -12.24 -54.28
C THR A 10 11.43 -11.79 -54.57
N LEU A 11 10.67 -11.48 -53.52
CA LEU A 11 9.27 -11.11 -53.71
C LEU A 11 9.24 -9.70 -54.30
N ALA A 12 8.91 -9.60 -55.60
CA ALA A 12 8.84 -8.34 -56.32
C ALA A 12 8.05 -7.29 -55.51
N SER A 13 8.64 -6.10 -55.32
CA SER A 13 8.15 -5.08 -54.39
C SER A 13 6.65 -4.78 -54.55
N SER A 14 6.18 -4.61 -55.79
CA SER A 14 4.77 -4.36 -56.14
C SER A 14 3.80 -5.50 -55.76
N LYS A 15 4.30 -6.71 -55.47
CA LYS A 15 3.54 -7.89 -55.04
C LYS A 15 3.56 -8.11 -53.53
N ARG A 16 4.32 -7.33 -52.75
CA ARG A 16 4.30 -7.38 -51.29
C ARG A 16 2.91 -7.03 -50.74
N ARG A 17 2.49 -7.77 -49.73
CA ARG A 17 1.17 -7.72 -49.07
C ARG A 17 1.33 -8.20 -47.63
N LEU A 18 0.41 -7.85 -46.75
CA LEU A 18 0.48 -8.16 -45.32
C LEU A 18 0.75 -9.65 -45.03
N ARG A 19 0.15 -10.57 -45.80
CA ARG A 19 0.36 -12.03 -45.70
C ARG A 19 1.80 -12.55 -45.89
N HIS A 20 2.73 -11.71 -46.33
CA HIS A 20 4.14 -12.09 -46.50
C HIS A 20 5.02 -11.54 -45.36
N VAL A 21 4.45 -10.73 -44.46
CA VAL A 21 5.13 -10.21 -43.26
C VAL A 21 4.94 -11.24 -42.14
N HIS A 22 6.01 -11.95 -41.79
CA HIS A 22 5.99 -13.02 -40.80
C HIS A 22 6.37 -12.55 -39.40
N ARG A 23 7.06 -11.42 -39.28
CA ARG A 23 7.47 -10.85 -37.99
C ARG A 23 7.52 -9.34 -38.07
N LEU A 24 7.11 -8.68 -36.98
CA LEU A 24 7.26 -7.24 -36.78
C LEU A 24 7.96 -7.01 -35.45
N SER A 25 9.03 -6.24 -35.50
CA SER A 25 9.88 -5.93 -34.34
C SER A 25 10.16 -4.44 -34.25
N PHE A 26 10.29 -3.97 -33.01
CA PHE A 26 10.75 -2.64 -32.67
C PHE A 26 12.12 -2.69 -32.01
N ALA A 27 12.93 -1.67 -32.24
CA ALA A 27 14.31 -1.61 -31.81
C ALA A 27 14.67 -0.26 -31.17
N ASN A 28 15.49 -0.30 -30.13
CA ASN A 28 15.97 0.85 -29.37
C ASN A 28 14.82 1.79 -28.93
N VAL A 29 13.70 1.21 -28.51
CA VAL A 29 12.57 1.98 -27.96
C VAL A 29 12.89 2.37 -26.52
N VAL A 30 12.68 3.64 -26.19
CA VAL A 30 13.02 4.21 -24.88
C VAL A 30 11.95 5.23 -24.48
N CYS A 31 11.55 5.24 -23.21
CA CYS A 31 10.75 6.34 -22.68
C CYS A 31 11.64 7.37 -21.98
N VAL A 32 11.30 8.64 -22.16
CA VAL A 32 11.82 9.78 -21.42
C VAL A 32 10.76 10.17 -20.39
N ARG A 33 11.09 10.14 -19.10
CA ARG A 33 10.29 10.81 -18.06
C ARG A 33 10.85 12.21 -17.86
N LYS A 34 9.98 13.21 -17.85
CA LYS A 34 10.30 14.53 -17.30
C LYS A 34 10.01 14.51 -15.81
N ASN A 35 10.84 15.20 -15.02
CA ASN A 35 10.59 15.39 -13.60
C ASN A 35 9.55 16.51 -13.42
N ASP A 36 8.28 16.17 -13.57
CA ASP A 36 7.18 17.14 -13.55
C ASP A 36 6.91 17.70 -12.15
N ALA A 37 7.58 18.81 -11.84
CA ALA A 37 7.20 19.69 -10.74
C ALA A 37 6.12 20.68 -11.21
N LYS A 38 4.87 20.41 -10.82
CA LYS A 38 3.69 21.32 -10.88
C LYS A 38 3.40 22.01 -12.22
N LEU A 39 2.31 21.57 -12.89
CA LEU A 39 1.36 22.50 -13.50
C LEU A 39 -0.02 21.83 -13.65
N ASP A 40 -1.03 22.45 -13.04
CA ASP A 40 -2.43 22.02 -13.06
C ASP A 40 -3.19 22.66 -14.25
N LEU A 41 -4.26 21.99 -14.69
CA LEU A 41 -5.38 22.52 -15.49
C LEU A 41 -5.12 23.01 -16.94
N LEU A 42 -5.47 22.18 -17.94
CA LEU A 42 -6.61 22.41 -18.87
C LEU A 42 -6.57 21.47 -20.11
N ALA A 43 -7.43 20.45 -20.16
CA ALA A 43 -7.94 19.86 -21.41
C ALA A 43 -9.20 19.01 -21.18
N THR A 44 -10.21 19.17 -22.04
CA THR A 44 -11.39 18.31 -22.15
C THR A 44 -11.10 17.08 -23.03
N PRO A 45 -11.90 16.00 -22.96
CA PRO A 45 -11.47 14.67 -23.39
C PRO A 45 -11.57 14.44 -24.91
N LEU A 46 -10.64 13.64 -25.43
CA LEU A 46 -10.78 12.94 -26.72
C LEU A 46 -10.23 11.52 -26.60
N ASP A 47 -10.97 10.57 -27.16
CA ASP A 47 -10.63 9.18 -27.50
C ASP A 47 -10.00 8.26 -26.42
N THR A 48 -10.85 7.42 -25.83
CA THR A 48 -10.47 6.30 -24.95
C THR A 48 -9.72 5.19 -25.71
N PRO A 49 -8.63 4.61 -25.16
CA PRO A 49 -7.93 3.49 -25.79
C PRO A 49 -8.78 2.20 -25.81
N PRO A 50 -8.58 1.31 -26.79
CA PRO A 50 -9.24 0.00 -26.83
C PRO A 50 -8.83 -0.86 -25.63
N THR A 51 -9.79 -1.61 -25.09
CA THR A 51 -9.75 -2.19 -23.75
C THR A 51 -8.55 -3.12 -23.50
N ARG A 52 -7.84 -2.88 -22.38
CA ARG A 52 -6.70 -3.67 -21.86
C ARG A 52 -6.97 -5.19 -21.89
N PRO A 53 -6.12 -6.00 -22.56
CA PRO A 53 -6.19 -7.46 -22.44
C PRO A 53 -5.71 -7.90 -21.05
N ALA A 54 -6.54 -8.68 -20.35
CA ALA A 54 -6.18 -9.24 -19.04
C ALA A 54 -5.30 -10.48 -19.21
N SER A 55 -4.11 -10.49 -18.62
CA SER A 55 -3.28 -11.70 -18.50
C SER A 55 -3.69 -12.52 -17.27
N PRO A 56 -3.75 -13.86 -17.37
CA PRO A 56 -4.04 -14.73 -16.23
C PRO A 56 -2.73 -15.09 -15.51
N PHE A 57 -2.74 -15.15 -14.17
CA PHE A 57 -1.65 -15.80 -13.44
C PHE A 57 -2.10 -16.75 -12.33
N VAL A 58 -1.36 -17.84 -12.32
CA VAL A 58 -1.40 -19.08 -11.53
C VAL A 58 -1.23 -18.85 -10.02
N THR A 59 -1.70 -19.81 -9.23
CA THR A 59 -1.72 -19.82 -7.75
C THR A 59 -0.51 -20.50 -7.09
N ASN A 60 -0.26 -20.13 -5.82
CA ASN A 60 0.57 -20.83 -4.80
C ASN A 60 2.10 -20.83 -5.06
N HIS A 61 3.06 -20.81 -4.12
CA HIS A 61 3.17 -20.91 -2.64
C HIS A 61 4.57 -20.30 -2.26
N ASP A 62 4.99 -19.91 -1.04
CA ASP A 62 4.38 -19.78 0.31
C ASP A 62 5.22 -18.81 1.21
N SER A 63 4.83 -18.65 2.48
CA SER A 63 5.65 -18.37 3.68
C SER A 63 6.12 -16.93 4.03
N GLN A 64 5.54 -16.43 5.15
CA GLN A 64 6.16 -15.68 6.27
C GLN A 64 6.98 -14.40 5.96
N PHE A 65 6.63 -13.19 6.43
CA PHE A 65 6.66 -12.82 7.87
C PHE A 65 5.91 -11.50 8.18
N ARG A 66 5.52 -11.36 9.46
CA ARG A 66 4.97 -10.19 10.21
C ARG A 66 5.00 -8.78 9.57
N VAL A 67 3.86 -8.08 9.64
CA VAL A 67 3.81 -6.65 10.02
C VAL A 67 2.77 -6.44 11.14
N SER A 68 3.12 -5.59 12.09
CA SER A 68 2.32 -5.23 13.27
C SER A 68 1.37 -4.06 12.97
N GLN A 69 0.09 -4.20 13.32
CA GLN A 69 -0.78 -3.04 13.63
C GLN A 69 -1.65 -3.31 14.87
N LYS A 70 -1.16 -2.84 16.03
CA LYS A 70 -2.03 -2.35 17.11
C LYS A 70 -2.56 -0.96 16.66
N GLY A 71 -3.77 -0.53 16.97
CA GLY A 71 -4.87 -1.22 17.64
C GLY A 71 -5.96 -0.19 17.98
N PHE A 72 -7.17 -0.36 17.45
CA PHE A 72 -8.30 0.50 17.80
C PHE A 72 -8.96 0.03 19.11
N LEU A 73 -9.29 0.97 19.98
CA LEU A 73 -9.78 0.73 21.34
C LEU A 73 -11.22 0.17 21.34
N PRO A 74 -11.50 -0.93 22.07
CA PRO A 74 -12.87 -1.32 22.40
C PRO A 74 -13.36 -0.61 23.68
N PHE A 75 -14.62 -0.20 23.62
CA PHE A 75 -15.37 0.49 24.67
C PHE A 75 -15.63 -0.46 25.87
N VAL A 76 -15.02 -0.21 27.03
CA VAL A 76 -15.27 -1.03 28.24
C VAL A 76 -16.47 -0.50 29.01
N THR A 77 -17.51 -1.32 29.12
CA THR A 77 -18.69 -1.04 29.95
C THR A 77 -18.41 -1.36 31.41
N ALA A 78 -18.70 -0.41 32.29
CA ALA A 78 -18.52 -0.58 33.74
C ALA A 78 -19.44 -1.69 34.28
N LYS A 79 -18.87 -2.61 35.09
CA LYS A 79 -19.64 -3.54 35.91
C LYS A 79 -19.34 -3.35 37.40
N LYS A 80 -20.38 -2.85 38.07
CA LYS A 80 -20.62 -2.79 39.51
C LYS A 80 -20.12 -4.04 40.26
N ALA A 81 -19.27 -3.84 41.26
CA ALA A 81 -18.95 -4.84 42.28
C ALA A 81 -19.83 -4.60 43.52
N THR A 82 -20.26 -5.65 44.21
CA THR A 82 -21.07 -5.55 45.43
C THR A 82 -20.81 -6.74 46.36
N SER A 83 -20.29 -6.41 47.55
CA SER A 83 -20.47 -7.06 48.86
C SER A 83 -20.26 -8.58 49.08
N THR A 84 -19.32 -8.86 50.00
CA THR A 84 -19.38 -9.80 51.15
C THR A 84 -19.80 -11.28 51.01
N ASN A 85 -18.88 -12.17 51.45
CA ASN A 85 -18.97 -13.07 52.62
C ASN A 85 -17.71 -13.98 52.60
N VAL A 86 -16.78 -13.95 53.55
CA VAL A 86 -16.82 -14.40 54.97
C VAL A 86 -16.95 -15.93 55.12
N SER A 87 -16.05 -16.50 55.95
CA SER A 87 -16.08 -17.83 56.62
C SER A 87 -15.60 -19.07 55.82
N ILE A 88 -14.95 -20.11 56.39
CA ILE A 88 -14.33 -20.32 57.74
C ILE A 88 -13.40 -21.58 57.71
N THR A 89 -12.19 -21.54 58.30
CA THR A 89 -11.39 -22.67 58.86
C THR A 89 -10.97 -23.88 57.96
N THR A 90 -9.99 -24.76 58.26
CA THR A 90 -8.98 -24.93 59.35
C THR A 90 -7.89 -25.93 58.89
N LYS A 91 -6.69 -25.82 59.49
CA LYS A 91 -5.68 -26.88 59.75
C LYS A 91 -5.08 -27.67 58.55
N GLY A 92 -3.78 -27.96 58.52
CA GLY A 92 -2.69 -27.61 59.45
C GLY A 92 -1.47 -28.50 59.19
N GLU A 93 -0.30 -28.11 59.74
CA GLU A 93 0.86 -28.96 60.11
C GLU A 93 1.51 -29.84 58.99
N SER A 94 2.82 -29.90 58.79
CA SER A 94 3.97 -29.55 59.64
C SER A 94 5.30 -29.53 58.84
N GLU A 95 6.22 -28.62 59.16
CA GLU A 95 7.69 -28.82 59.00
C GLU A 95 8.21 -29.69 60.18
N PRO A 96 9.43 -30.29 60.12
CA PRO A 96 10.71 -29.58 60.40
C PRO A 96 11.77 -29.82 59.29
N GLU A 97 12.74 -28.94 59.01
CA GLU A 97 13.88 -28.41 59.81
C GLU A 97 15.10 -29.35 60.01
N HIS A 98 16.28 -28.70 59.97
CA HIS A 98 17.68 -29.08 60.27
C HIS A 98 18.63 -29.02 59.05
N GLU A 99 19.44 -27.95 58.89
CA GLU A 99 20.77 -27.70 59.51
C GLU A 99 21.91 -28.44 58.76
N GLU A 100 23.12 -27.90 58.50
CA GLU A 100 23.72 -26.56 58.73
C GLU A 100 25.06 -26.41 57.92
N THR A 101 25.82 -25.33 58.14
CA THR A 101 27.24 -25.06 57.70
C THR A 101 27.50 -24.77 56.21
N GLU A 102 28.02 -23.58 55.80
CA GLU A 102 29.39 -23.03 55.94
C GLU A 102 30.47 -23.74 55.08
N THR A 103 31.49 -23.12 54.47
CA THR A 103 31.93 -21.72 54.30
C THR A 103 32.88 -21.58 53.07
N ASN A 104 33.07 -20.33 52.59
CA ASN A 104 34.26 -19.76 51.94
C ASN A 104 35.18 -20.57 50.96
N GLY A 105 35.43 -19.93 49.81
CA GLY A 105 36.77 -19.34 49.61
C GLY A 105 37.60 -19.77 48.39
N LYS A 106 37.84 -18.82 47.47
CA LYS A 106 39.09 -18.78 46.68
C LYS A 106 39.68 -17.36 46.61
N GLN A 107 40.82 -17.24 47.31
CA GLN A 107 41.85 -16.18 47.28
C GLN A 107 42.08 -15.55 45.88
N LEU A 108 42.15 -14.21 45.73
CA LEU A 108 43.27 -13.24 45.99
C LEU A 108 44.26 -13.17 44.78
N MET A 109 44.23 -12.15 43.90
CA MET A 109 44.81 -10.76 43.99
C MET A 109 46.35 -10.68 43.67
N PRO A 110 46.96 -9.51 43.34
CA PRO A 110 46.46 -8.30 42.65
C PRO A 110 47.45 -7.53 41.70
N ALA A 111 46.90 -6.53 40.96
CA ALA A 111 47.44 -5.17 40.67
C ALA A 111 48.66 -4.92 39.73
N PRO A 112 48.85 -3.68 39.19
CA PRO A 112 47.95 -2.49 39.13
C PRO A 112 47.76 -1.79 37.75
N ALA A 113 46.67 -1.00 37.63
CA ALA A 113 46.42 0.30 36.93
C ALA A 113 47.06 0.63 35.53
N ILE A 114 46.42 1.33 34.59
CA ILE A 114 46.02 2.77 34.63
C ILE A 114 44.94 3.11 33.54
N THR A 115 44.21 4.22 33.72
CA THR A 115 43.23 5.00 32.89
C THR A 115 43.34 5.00 31.34
N SER A 116 42.36 5.42 30.49
CA SER A 116 40.92 5.79 30.61
C SER A 116 40.31 6.18 29.22
N VAL A 117 38.98 6.02 29.05
CA VAL A 117 38.02 6.93 28.34
C VAL A 117 38.27 7.37 26.86
N THR A 118 37.36 6.91 25.99
CA THR A 118 36.64 7.59 24.87
C THR A 118 37.34 8.59 23.93
N GLU A 119 37.24 8.40 22.60
CA GLU A 119 37.08 9.53 21.65
C GLU A 119 36.50 9.20 20.25
N THR A 120 36.23 10.28 19.50
CA THR A 120 35.42 10.45 18.27
C THR A 120 36.23 10.41 16.94
N PRO A 121 35.62 10.56 15.72
CA PRO A 121 36.28 10.24 14.45
C PRO A 121 36.92 11.44 13.69
N THR A 122 37.40 11.16 12.45
CA THR A 122 38.04 12.03 11.42
C THR A 122 39.56 12.24 11.59
N PRO A 123 40.35 12.70 10.58
CA PRO A 123 40.05 13.01 9.16
C PRO A 123 41.05 12.38 8.13
N GLU A 124 40.88 12.65 6.83
CA GLU A 124 41.93 12.86 5.78
C GLU A 124 41.18 13.27 4.46
N ILE A 125 41.36 14.44 3.81
CA ILE A 125 42.53 15.13 3.21
C ILE A 125 42.97 14.43 1.89
N GLU A 126 43.08 15.04 0.70
CA GLU A 126 42.81 16.42 0.21
C GLU A 126 42.76 16.46 -1.35
N PHE A 127 42.24 17.57 -1.93
CA PHE A 127 42.53 18.20 -3.26
C PHE A 127 42.72 17.35 -4.56
N SER A 128 42.23 17.74 -5.75
CA SER A 128 41.80 19.07 -6.27
C SER A 128 40.99 18.93 -7.57
N ARG A 129 40.13 19.93 -7.87
CA ARG A 129 40.23 20.85 -9.04
C ARG A 129 38.89 21.58 -9.32
N ALA A 130 38.97 22.89 -9.51
CA ALA A 130 37.92 23.81 -9.99
C ALA A 130 38.61 25.06 -10.57
N PRO A 131 37.93 26.09 -11.13
CA PRO A 131 36.52 26.19 -11.54
C PRO A 131 36.31 26.74 -12.99
N SER A 132 35.09 26.65 -13.53
CA SER A 132 34.47 27.69 -14.39
C SER A 132 33.02 27.36 -14.78
N SER A 133 32.07 28.08 -14.16
CA SER A 133 30.95 28.79 -14.82
C SER A 133 30.53 28.38 -16.24
N ASP A 134 29.30 27.85 -16.40
CA ASP A 134 28.13 28.69 -16.68
C ASP A 134 26.81 27.88 -16.67
N SER A 135 25.69 28.59 -16.48
CA SER A 135 24.37 28.01 -16.28
C SER A 135 23.67 27.62 -17.59
N LEU A 136 23.39 26.33 -17.76
CA LEU A 136 22.27 25.81 -18.56
C LEU A 136 21.69 24.58 -17.83
N ASN A 137 20.36 24.46 -17.82
CA ASN A 137 19.67 23.36 -17.16
C ASN A 137 19.79 22.08 -18.00
N ASP A 138 20.81 21.26 -17.72
CA ASP A 138 20.78 19.85 -18.12
C ASP A 138 19.84 19.10 -17.17
N GLU A 139 18.55 19.08 -17.53
CA GLU A 139 17.64 18.05 -17.06
C GLU A 139 18.25 16.68 -17.45
N LEU A 140 18.66 15.89 -16.45
CA LEU A 140 19.13 14.53 -16.66
C LEU A 140 17.98 13.69 -17.21
N ILE A 141 17.91 13.59 -18.54
CA ILE A 141 16.98 12.71 -19.25
C ILE A 141 17.41 11.27 -18.99
N GLU A 142 16.81 10.66 -17.97
CA GLU A 142 16.98 9.23 -17.72
C GLU A 142 16.22 8.43 -18.79
N PHE A 143 17.00 7.70 -19.57
CA PHE A 143 16.55 6.84 -20.66
C PHE A 143 16.33 5.42 -20.14
N HIS A 144 15.08 5.07 -19.86
CA HIS A 144 14.69 3.76 -19.33
C HIS A 144 13.81 2.96 -20.32
N PRO A 145 13.93 1.62 -20.34
CA PRO A 145 13.20 0.77 -21.26
C PRO A 145 11.69 0.80 -20.98
N PRO A 146 10.85 0.98 -22.00
CA PRO A 146 9.42 1.25 -21.82
C PRO A 146 8.63 0.00 -21.48
N THR A 147 7.47 0.18 -20.85
CA THR A 147 6.35 -0.73 -21.07
C THR A 147 5.63 -0.31 -22.35
N ALA A 148 5.43 -1.23 -23.29
CA ALA A 148 4.90 -0.91 -24.61
C ALA A 148 4.10 -2.06 -25.23
N PHE A 149 3.15 -1.73 -26.11
CA PHE A 149 2.52 -2.68 -27.02
C PHE A 149 2.25 -1.99 -28.35
N PHE A 150 2.07 -2.75 -29.43
CA PHE A 150 1.69 -2.21 -30.73
C PHE A 150 0.41 -2.84 -31.28
N SER A 151 -0.29 -2.08 -32.11
CA SER A 151 -1.49 -2.49 -32.85
C SER A 151 -1.34 -2.19 -34.34
N ILE A 152 -1.88 -3.06 -35.20
CA ILE A 152 -1.85 -2.94 -36.66
C ILE A 152 -3.29 -2.69 -37.15
N HIS A 153 -3.47 -1.71 -38.04
CA HIS A 153 -4.76 -1.22 -38.54
C HIS A 153 -4.77 -1.12 -40.07
N ASP A 154 -5.96 -1.18 -40.67
CA ASP A 154 -6.15 -0.86 -42.09
C ASP A 154 -6.09 0.67 -42.27
N PRO A 155 -5.36 1.24 -43.24
CA PRO A 155 -5.44 2.66 -43.55
C PRO A 155 -6.87 3.21 -43.77
N LYS A 156 -7.84 2.34 -44.10
CA LYS A 156 -9.26 2.67 -44.32
C LYS A 156 -10.16 2.50 -43.08
N ASP A 157 -9.80 1.62 -42.16
CA ASP A 157 -10.54 1.37 -40.91
C ASP A 157 -9.55 1.48 -39.75
N LYS A 158 -9.64 2.62 -39.06
CA LYS A 158 -8.73 3.03 -37.98
C LYS A 158 -9.27 2.70 -36.59
N ASP A 159 -10.56 2.38 -36.51
CA ASP A 159 -11.26 2.23 -35.23
C ASP A 159 -11.20 0.75 -34.78
N THR A 160 -10.99 -0.19 -35.71
CA THR A 160 -10.81 -1.61 -35.41
C THR A 160 -9.40 -2.12 -35.74
N PRO A 161 -8.59 -2.54 -34.73
CA PRO A 161 -7.27 -3.11 -34.99
C PRO A 161 -7.38 -4.50 -35.64
N ILE A 162 -6.64 -4.71 -36.73
CA ILE A 162 -6.42 -6.02 -37.36
C ILE A 162 -5.68 -6.95 -36.39
N TYR A 163 -4.75 -6.41 -35.62
CA TYR A 163 -3.92 -7.14 -34.67
C TYR A 163 -3.51 -6.25 -33.50
N VAL A 164 -3.45 -6.82 -32.30
CA VAL A 164 -2.89 -6.19 -31.10
C VAL A 164 -1.89 -7.17 -30.49
N SER A 165 -0.66 -6.70 -30.26
CA SER A 165 0.41 -7.49 -29.64
C SER A 165 0.23 -7.60 -28.11
N PRO A 166 0.86 -8.59 -27.46
CA PRO A 166 1.02 -8.60 -26.02
C PRO A 166 1.79 -7.35 -25.53
N VAL A 167 1.63 -7.04 -24.24
CA VAL A 167 2.38 -5.96 -23.58
C VAL A 167 3.79 -6.44 -23.23
N PHE A 168 4.79 -5.73 -23.73
CA PHE A 168 6.19 -5.88 -23.38
C PHE A 168 6.51 -4.95 -22.21
N VAL A 169 7.15 -5.47 -21.17
CA VAL A 169 7.41 -4.74 -19.92
C VAL A 169 8.91 -4.54 -19.77
N HIS A 170 9.36 -3.28 -19.76
CA HIS A 170 10.76 -2.89 -19.66
C HIS A 170 11.68 -3.51 -20.74
N GLU A 171 11.21 -3.58 -21.98
CA GLU A 171 11.98 -4.07 -23.13
C GLU A 171 12.22 -2.95 -24.17
N SER A 172 13.48 -2.66 -24.50
CA SER A 172 13.83 -1.72 -25.58
C SER A 172 13.88 -2.35 -26.98
N ASN A 173 13.87 -3.68 -27.07
CA ASN A 173 13.89 -4.42 -28.34
C ASN A 173 12.92 -5.60 -28.24
N PHE A 174 11.74 -5.48 -28.85
CA PHE A 174 10.65 -6.46 -28.76
C PHE A 174 10.05 -6.74 -30.14
N GLY A 175 9.32 -7.86 -30.29
CA GLY A 175 8.69 -8.19 -31.56
C GLY A 175 8.00 -9.55 -31.56
N VAL A 176 6.97 -9.68 -32.38
CA VAL A 176 6.11 -10.87 -32.47
C VAL A 176 6.09 -11.41 -33.89
N ASP A 177 6.01 -12.73 -34.00
CA ASP A 177 5.69 -13.41 -35.25
C ASP A 177 4.18 -13.27 -35.53
N LEU A 178 3.84 -12.91 -36.76
CA LEU A 178 2.50 -12.52 -37.16
C LEU A 178 1.88 -13.62 -38.03
N ASP A 179 0.76 -14.18 -37.59
CA ASP A 179 -0.15 -14.96 -38.46
C ASP A 179 -1.50 -14.23 -38.52
N PHE A 180 -1.87 -13.81 -39.72
CA PHE A 180 -3.07 -13.00 -39.96
C PHE A 180 -4.22 -13.85 -40.48
N ASP A 181 -5.41 -13.64 -39.96
CA ASP A 181 -6.60 -14.31 -40.46
C ASP A 181 -6.91 -13.93 -41.92
N ARG A 182 -7.66 -14.78 -42.65
CA ARG A 182 -7.73 -14.71 -44.13
C ARG A 182 -8.20 -13.37 -44.71
N SER A 183 -8.96 -12.58 -43.95
CA SER A 183 -9.64 -11.35 -44.37
C SER A 183 -8.69 -10.19 -44.73
N HIS A 184 -7.57 -10.04 -44.02
CA HIS A 184 -6.69 -8.85 -44.11
C HIS A 184 -5.37 -9.12 -44.86
N ARG A 185 -5.20 -10.34 -45.38
CA ARG A 185 -3.97 -10.85 -46.03
C ARG A 185 -3.51 -10.05 -47.26
N ASP A 186 -4.41 -9.30 -47.90
CA ASP A 186 -4.19 -8.66 -49.20
C ASP A 186 -3.97 -7.13 -49.13
N LEU A 187 -3.78 -6.58 -47.92
CA LEU A 187 -3.40 -5.19 -47.72
C LEU A 187 -2.01 -4.89 -48.29
N ARG A 188 -1.87 -3.74 -48.97
CA ARG A 188 -0.61 -3.21 -49.50
C ARG A 188 0.07 -2.23 -48.55
N GLU A 189 -0.74 -1.51 -47.78
CA GLU A 189 -0.31 -0.51 -46.83
C GLU A 189 -0.96 -0.85 -45.49
N ILE A 190 -0.21 -0.65 -44.40
CA ILE A 190 -0.67 -0.87 -43.03
C ILE A 190 -0.34 0.34 -42.16
N VAL A 191 -1.10 0.52 -41.09
CA VAL A 191 -0.83 1.50 -40.05
C VAL A 191 -0.44 0.76 -38.79
N VAL A 192 0.77 0.97 -38.29
CA VAL A 192 1.26 0.40 -37.03
C VAL A 192 1.30 1.51 -35.99
N ILE A 193 0.55 1.35 -34.91
CA ILE A 193 0.55 2.27 -33.77
C ILE A 193 1.31 1.58 -32.64
N LEU A 194 2.40 2.21 -32.19
CA LEU A 194 3.16 1.81 -31.01
C LEU A 194 2.66 2.62 -29.81
N TRP A 195 2.12 1.95 -28.80
CA TRP A 195 1.63 2.53 -27.56
C TRP A 195 2.72 2.43 -26.50
N LEU A 196 3.17 3.58 -25.99
CA LEU A 196 4.24 3.70 -24.99
C LEU A 196 3.66 4.17 -23.66
N GLU A 197 4.03 3.51 -22.55
CA GLU A 197 3.68 3.94 -21.19
C GLU A 197 4.23 5.35 -20.90
N ASP A 198 3.35 6.25 -20.47
CA ASP A 198 3.63 7.64 -20.12
C ASP A 198 2.77 8.04 -18.91
N GLY A 199 3.33 7.93 -17.70
CA GLY A 199 2.58 8.09 -16.45
C GLY A 199 1.61 6.92 -16.22
N ASP A 200 0.32 7.25 -16.06
CA ASP A 200 -0.77 6.28 -15.86
C ASP A 200 -1.49 5.88 -17.18
N ASP A 201 -1.06 6.38 -18.34
CA ASP A 201 -1.69 6.17 -19.66
C ASP A 201 -0.68 5.76 -20.75
N PHE A 202 -1.15 5.50 -21.97
CA PHE A 202 -0.33 5.11 -23.11
C PHE A 202 -0.38 6.12 -24.26
N ARG A 203 0.77 6.69 -24.64
CA ARG A 203 0.88 7.59 -25.80
C ARG A 203 1.07 6.81 -27.12
N PRO A 204 0.32 7.13 -28.20
CA PRO A 204 0.49 6.49 -29.51
C PRO A 204 1.58 7.14 -30.38
N GLN A 205 2.49 6.33 -30.92
CA GLN A 205 3.46 6.67 -31.96
C GLN A 205 3.07 5.98 -33.28
N LEU A 206 2.83 6.76 -34.33
CA LEU A 206 2.24 6.30 -35.60
C LEU A 206 3.30 5.98 -36.67
N HIS A 207 3.29 4.75 -37.19
CA HIS A 207 4.11 4.31 -38.33
C HIS A 207 3.23 3.83 -39.48
N ARG A 208 3.09 4.65 -40.52
CA ARG A 208 2.40 4.28 -41.77
C ARG A 208 3.40 3.58 -42.70
N VAL A 209 3.11 2.36 -43.12
CA VAL A 209 4.04 1.50 -43.88
C VAL A 209 3.39 1.00 -45.17
N ASP A 210 3.88 1.50 -46.31
CA ASP A 210 3.65 0.88 -47.61
C ASP A 210 4.58 -0.32 -47.78
N LEU A 211 4.01 -1.51 -47.95
CA LEU A 211 4.77 -2.75 -48.10
C LEU A 211 5.53 -2.81 -49.43
N ALA A 212 5.12 -2.02 -50.43
CA ALA A 212 5.83 -1.92 -51.71
C ALA A 212 7.10 -1.05 -51.63
N SER A 213 7.19 -0.09 -50.71
CA SER A 213 8.35 0.81 -50.55
C SER A 213 9.43 0.31 -49.58
N LEU A 214 9.24 -0.87 -48.98
CA LEU A 214 10.16 -1.50 -48.02
C LEU A 214 11.58 -1.69 -48.57
N ARG A 215 12.56 -1.10 -47.86
CA ARG A 215 14.00 -1.24 -48.15
C ARG A 215 14.55 -2.50 -47.51
N TYR A 216 15.23 -3.34 -48.30
CA TYR A 216 15.95 -4.52 -47.79
C TYR A 216 17.23 -4.10 -47.06
N ILE A 217 17.52 -4.72 -45.91
CA ILE A 217 18.76 -4.48 -45.15
C ILE A 217 19.66 -5.72 -45.13
N GLY A 218 19.09 -6.92 -45.05
CA GLY A 218 19.85 -8.16 -44.93
C GLY A 218 19.00 -9.31 -44.39
N GLN A 219 19.64 -10.42 -44.05
CA GLN A 219 18.96 -11.54 -43.38
C GLN A 219 18.97 -11.39 -41.84
N ASP A 220 19.98 -10.72 -41.28
CA ASP A 220 20.14 -10.56 -39.84
C ASP A 220 19.32 -9.40 -39.26
N GLU A 221 18.36 -9.72 -38.39
CA GLU A 221 17.53 -8.72 -37.68
C GLU A 221 18.41 -7.72 -36.91
N SER A 222 19.47 -8.19 -36.26
CA SER A 222 20.44 -7.38 -35.49
C SER A 222 21.13 -6.26 -36.30
N ALA A 223 21.22 -6.39 -37.63
CA ALA A 223 21.73 -5.33 -38.49
C ALA A 223 20.63 -4.30 -38.83
N ALA A 224 19.40 -4.76 -39.06
CA ALA A 224 18.24 -3.91 -39.31
C ALA A 224 17.85 -3.04 -38.09
N ARG A 225 17.94 -3.60 -36.87
CA ARG A 225 17.73 -2.89 -35.60
C ARG A 225 18.65 -1.68 -35.38
N LYS A 226 19.77 -1.58 -36.12
CA LYS A 226 20.69 -0.41 -36.09
C LYS A 226 20.29 0.71 -37.05
N GLN A 227 19.37 0.46 -37.98
CA GLN A 227 19.01 1.39 -39.06
C GLN A 227 17.58 1.94 -38.96
N SER A 228 16.71 1.33 -38.14
CA SER A 228 15.37 1.85 -37.87
C SER A 228 14.80 1.34 -36.55
N GLN A 229 13.88 2.11 -35.97
CA GLN A 229 13.07 1.72 -34.82
C GLN A 229 12.05 0.63 -35.16
N LEU A 230 11.65 0.46 -36.43
CA LEU A 230 10.65 -0.51 -36.88
C LEU A 230 11.22 -1.40 -38.00
N VAL A 231 11.23 -2.72 -37.78
CA VAL A 231 11.75 -3.74 -38.70
C VAL A 231 10.67 -4.79 -38.99
N LEU A 232 10.50 -5.11 -40.27
CA LEU A 232 9.56 -6.11 -40.78
C LEU A 232 10.34 -7.27 -41.42
N THR A 233 10.05 -8.51 -41.04
CA THR A 233 10.69 -9.70 -41.63
C THR A 233 9.72 -10.41 -42.55
N LEU A 234 10.15 -10.65 -43.79
CA LEU A 234 9.44 -11.37 -44.84
C LEU A 234 10.23 -12.65 -45.22
N ASP A 235 9.67 -13.52 -46.07
CA ASP A 235 10.31 -14.76 -46.56
C ASP A 235 11.74 -14.58 -47.11
N ASP A 236 12.03 -13.42 -47.69
CA ASP A 236 13.31 -13.05 -48.31
C ASP A 236 14.28 -12.27 -47.40
N GLY A 237 13.86 -11.86 -46.19
CA GLY A 237 14.73 -11.31 -45.15
C GLY A 237 14.15 -10.12 -44.36
N CYS A 238 15.02 -9.30 -43.79
CA CYS A 238 14.66 -8.15 -42.94
C CYS A 238 14.58 -6.84 -43.76
N PHE A 239 13.50 -6.09 -43.52
CA PHE A 239 13.15 -4.87 -44.22
C PHE A 239 12.80 -3.73 -43.27
N VAL A 240 12.94 -2.49 -43.75
CA VAL A 240 12.60 -1.25 -43.04
C VAL A 240 11.69 -0.38 -43.90
N PRO A 241 10.73 0.37 -43.30
CA PRO A 241 9.91 1.36 -44.01
C PRO A 241 10.76 2.36 -44.80
N GLY A 242 10.55 2.42 -46.11
CA GLY A 242 11.22 3.39 -46.98
C GLY A 242 10.51 4.74 -46.94
N SER A 243 11.27 5.82 -46.73
CA SER A 243 10.79 7.17 -47.10
C SER A 243 10.55 7.20 -48.62
N PRO A 244 9.40 7.70 -49.10
CA PRO A 244 8.99 7.52 -50.49
C PRO A 244 9.82 8.36 -51.46
N SER A 245 10.74 7.71 -52.19
CA SER A 245 11.30 8.26 -53.42
C SER A 245 11.72 7.19 -54.42
N ALA A 246 11.31 7.42 -55.67
CA ALA A 246 11.83 6.84 -56.92
C ALA A 246 12.01 5.30 -57.03
N PHE A 247 10.93 4.59 -57.39
CA PHE A 247 11.07 3.35 -58.18
C PHE A 247 11.22 3.70 -59.67
N LEU A 248 12.43 3.56 -60.21
CA LEU A 248 12.69 3.45 -61.65
C LEU A 248 13.65 2.30 -61.94
N HIS A 249 13.11 1.14 -62.31
CA HIS A 249 13.71 0.19 -63.26
C HIS A 249 12.54 -0.64 -63.84
N GLN A 250 12.08 -0.34 -65.05
CA GLN A 250 12.67 -0.80 -66.32
C GLN A 250 12.39 -2.29 -66.55
N VAL A 251 11.19 -2.58 -67.08
CA VAL A 251 10.82 -3.91 -67.56
C VAL A 251 11.16 -3.99 -69.05
N SER A 252 12.30 -4.61 -69.39
CA SER A 252 12.67 -4.83 -70.80
C SER A 252 11.77 -5.89 -71.43
N SER A 253 10.93 -5.48 -72.36
CA SER A 253 10.08 -6.35 -73.18
C SER A 253 10.92 -7.13 -74.20
N SER A 254 11.09 -8.43 -74.01
CA SER A 254 11.69 -9.33 -75.00
C SER A 254 10.66 -9.75 -76.06
N SER A 255 10.59 -9.00 -77.16
CA SER A 255 9.81 -9.40 -78.34
C SER A 255 10.60 -10.40 -79.18
N GLY A 256 10.13 -11.66 -79.23
CA GLY A 256 10.77 -12.74 -79.98
C GLY A 256 10.47 -12.66 -81.48
N LEU A 257 11.53 -12.71 -82.29
CA LEU A 257 11.50 -12.67 -83.75
C LEU A 257 10.55 -13.71 -84.38
N ARG A 258 9.81 -13.29 -85.41
CA ARG A 258 9.18 -14.20 -86.38
C ARG A 258 10.20 -14.57 -87.46
N THR A 259 10.30 -15.85 -87.80
CA THR A 259 10.95 -16.34 -89.04
C THR A 259 9.90 -16.88 -90.02
N PRO A 260 10.21 -16.96 -91.34
CA PRO A 260 9.19 -17.19 -92.38
C PRO A 260 8.76 -18.66 -92.48
N ALA A 261 7.56 -18.87 -93.02
CA ALA A 261 7.09 -20.19 -93.43
C ALA A 261 7.68 -20.59 -94.79
N GLU A 262 8.07 -21.85 -94.93
CA GLU A 262 8.41 -22.50 -96.21
C GLU A 262 7.68 -23.86 -96.34
N PRO A 263 7.53 -24.40 -97.57
CA PRO A 263 6.31 -25.12 -97.93
C PRO A 263 6.30 -26.64 -97.65
N LEU A 264 5.07 -27.16 -97.61
CA LEU A 264 4.72 -28.55 -97.32
C LEU A 264 5.31 -29.55 -98.34
N SER A 265 6.03 -30.55 -97.84
CA SER A 265 6.28 -31.81 -98.56
C SER A 265 5.31 -32.89 -98.06
N ALA A 266 4.80 -33.72 -98.97
CA ALA A 266 3.68 -34.63 -98.71
C ALA A 266 3.96 -35.64 -97.57
N THR A 267 2.99 -35.80 -96.67
CA THR A 267 3.05 -36.70 -95.52
C THR A 267 2.98 -38.18 -95.93
N SER A 268 3.86 -39.00 -95.37
CA SER A 268 3.82 -40.45 -95.54
C SER A 268 2.60 -41.07 -94.82
N LEU A 269 2.07 -42.17 -95.35
CA LEU A 269 0.92 -42.89 -94.78
C LEU A 269 1.10 -43.23 -93.28
N ASP A 270 2.31 -43.62 -92.89
CA ASP A 270 2.66 -43.94 -91.50
C ASP A 270 2.63 -42.70 -90.58
N GLN A 271 3.01 -41.53 -91.11
CA GLN A 271 2.87 -40.25 -90.39
C GLN A 271 1.40 -39.87 -90.23
N MET A 272 0.57 -40.12 -91.25
CA MET A 272 -0.87 -39.85 -91.20
C MET A 272 -1.59 -40.72 -90.15
N LEU A 273 -1.29 -42.03 -90.11
CA LEU A 273 -1.79 -42.93 -89.06
C LEU A 273 -1.33 -42.50 -87.66
N LYS A 274 -0.08 -42.05 -87.53
CA LYS A 274 0.45 -41.55 -86.25
C LYS A 274 -0.22 -40.24 -85.80
N VAL A 275 -0.55 -39.34 -86.74
CA VAL A 275 -1.32 -38.12 -86.45
C VAL A 275 -2.76 -38.45 -86.05
N LEU A 276 -3.44 -39.38 -86.74
CA LEU A 276 -4.77 -39.85 -86.35
C LEU A 276 -4.80 -40.50 -84.96
N ASN A 277 -3.79 -41.31 -84.62
CA ASN A 277 -3.68 -41.92 -83.30
C ASN A 277 -3.40 -40.86 -82.21
N MET A 278 -2.57 -39.86 -82.50
CA MET A 278 -2.39 -38.70 -81.62
C MET A 278 -3.68 -37.88 -81.45
N GLU A 279 -4.51 -37.73 -82.48
CA GLU A 279 -5.80 -37.05 -82.38
C GLU A 279 -6.78 -37.79 -81.45
N HIS A 280 -6.80 -39.13 -81.51
CA HIS A 280 -7.57 -39.94 -80.57
C HIS A 280 -7.06 -39.79 -79.13
N LEU A 281 -5.74 -39.88 -78.93
CA LEU A 281 -5.12 -39.68 -77.61
C LEU A 281 -5.37 -38.27 -77.05
N VAL A 282 -5.42 -37.23 -77.88
CA VAL A 282 -5.79 -35.87 -77.48
C VAL A 282 -7.27 -35.81 -77.07
N LYS A 283 -8.19 -36.42 -77.82
CA LYS A 283 -9.62 -36.48 -77.46
C LYS A 283 -9.86 -37.24 -76.14
N ASP A 284 -9.17 -38.35 -75.92
CA ASP A 284 -9.23 -39.09 -74.65
C ASP A 284 -8.62 -38.27 -73.48
N ALA A 285 -7.51 -37.56 -73.73
CA ALA A 285 -6.90 -36.65 -72.76
C ALA A 285 -7.85 -35.48 -72.41
N GLU A 286 -8.61 -34.97 -73.37
CA GLU A 286 -9.61 -33.93 -73.14
C GLU A 286 -10.82 -34.45 -72.34
N LEU A 287 -11.34 -35.64 -72.65
CA LEU A 287 -12.43 -36.27 -71.91
C LEU A 287 -12.04 -36.61 -70.48
N THR A 288 -10.84 -37.17 -70.26
CA THR A 288 -10.32 -37.43 -68.93
C THR A 288 -10.06 -36.14 -68.15
N ARG A 289 -9.50 -35.09 -68.78
CA ARG A 289 -9.35 -33.76 -68.17
C ARG A 289 -10.70 -33.17 -67.75
N GLN A 290 -11.74 -33.27 -68.57
CA GLN A 290 -13.09 -32.81 -68.22
C GLN A 290 -13.68 -33.60 -67.05
N THR A 291 -13.46 -34.91 -67.01
CA THR A 291 -13.93 -35.79 -65.94
C THR A 291 -13.24 -35.46 -64.62
N ILE A 292 -11.90 -35.33 -64.63
CA ILE A 292 -11.10 -34.92 -63.48
C ILE A 292 -11.47 -33.50 -63.03
N SER A 293 -11.73 -32.56 -63.94
CA SER A 293 -12.17 -31.19 -63.57
C SER A 293 -13.48 -31.22 -62.78
N LYS A 294 -14.48 -31.98 -63.25
CA LYS A 294 -15.75 -32.17 -62.53
C LYS A 294 -15.55 -32.83 -61.17
N GLU A 295 -14.70 -33.85 -61.09
CA GLU A 295 -14.39 -34.53 -59.83
C GLU A 295 -13.71 -33.58 -58.83
N VAL A 296 -12.70 -32.81 -59.28
CA VAL A 296 -12.04 -31.76 -58.50
C VAL A 296 -13.04 -30.70 -58.03
N GLU A 297 -13.95 -30.24 -58.90
CA GLU A 297 -15.02 -29.29 -58.55
C GLU A 297 -16.00 -29.85 -57.50
N THR A 298 -16.32 -31.15 -57.54
CA THR A 298 -17.15 -31.79 -56.50
C THR A 298 -16.39 -31.94 -55.17
N LEU A 299 -15.10 -32.27 -55.23
CA LEU A 299 -14.25 -32.42 -54.04
C LEU A 299 -13.97 -31.07 -53.35
N THR A 300 -13.75 -29.99 -54.11
CA THR A 300 -13.62 -28.65 -53.53
C THR A 300 -14.93 -28.21 -52.89
N ARG A 301 -16.08 -28.37 -53.57
CA ARG A 301 -17.40 -28.06 -53.02
C ARG A 301 -17.71 -28.85 -51.74
N ASN A 302 -17.43 -30.15 -51.73
CA ASN A 302 -17.63 -31.00 -50.54
C ASN A 302 -16.71 -30.57 -49.38
N ARG A 303 -15.45 -30.22 -49.66
CA ARG A 303 -14.52 -29.68 -48.66
C ARG A 303 -14.99 -28.33 -48.10
N GLU A 304 -15.48 -27.44 -48.95
CA GLU A 304 -16.07 -26.17 -48.51
C GLU A 304 -17.26 -26.39 -47.58
N LEU A 305 -18.21 -27.25 -47.96
CA LEU A 305 -19.36 -27.63 -47.13
C LEU A 305 -18.92 -28.23 -45.78
N LEU A 306 -17.91 -29.09 -45.76
CA LEU A 306 -17.35 -29.65 -44.53
C LEU A 306 -16.81 -28.54 -43.62
N THR A 307 -15.99 -27.62 -44.16
CA THR A 307 -15.45 -26.50 -43.37
C THR A 307 -16.52 -25.52 -42.87
N MET A 308 -17.66 -25.39 -43.58
CA MET A 308 -18.80 -24.60 -43.11
C MET A 308 -19.56 -25.32 -41.99
N ALA A 309 -19.72 -26.64 -42.08
CA ALA A 309 -20.28 -27.46 -41.00
C ALA A 309 -19.41 -27.41 -39.74
N GLU A 310 -18.09 -27.57 -39.86
CA GLU A 310 -17.14 -27.44 -38.75
C GLU A 310 -17.21 -26.06 -38.08
N ARG A 311 -17.23 -24.97 -38.86
CA ARG A 311 -17.35 -23.60 -38.33
C ARG A 311 -18.65 -23.36 -37.59
N THR A 312 -19.78 -23.82 -38.15
CA THR A 312 -21.10 -23.65 -37.51
C THR A 312 -21.20 -24.50 -36.24
N HIS A 313 -20.69 -25.74 -36.24
CA HIS A 313 -20.60 -26.58 -35.05
C HIS A 313 -19.77 -25.90 -33.95
N ASN A 314 -18.52 -25.50 -34.25
CA ASN A 314 -17.63 -24.83 -33.30
C ASN A 314 -18.26 -23.53 -32.74
N TYR A 315 -18.97 -22.76 -33.57
CA TYR A 315 -19.72 -21.59 -33.12
C TYR A 315 -20.85 -21.96 -32.14
N THR A 316 -21.65 -22.99 -32.45
CA THR A 316 -22.71 -23.45 -31.54
C THR A 316 -22.18 -24.02 -30.22
N GLU A 317 -21.07 -24.76 -30.24
CA GLU A 317 -20.44 -25.25 -29.01
C GLU A 317 -19.90 -24.10 -28.15
N ALA A 318 -19.22 -23.12 -28.75
CA ALA A 318 -18.74 -21.93 -28.06
C ALA A 318 -19.88 -21.13 -27.42
N GLU A 319 -21.03 -21.00 -28.10
CA GLU A 319 -22.20 -20.30 -27.56
C GLU A 319 -22.87 -21.09 -26.42
N ILE A 320 -22.94 -22.43 -26.52
CA ILE A 320 -23.41 -23.29 -25.42
C ILE A 320 -22.51 -23.15 -24.18
N VAL A 321 -21.19 -23.08 -24.35
CA VAL A 321 -20.25 -22.85 -23.24
C VAL A 321 -20.50 -21.49 -22.59
N ARG A 322 -20.60 -20.40 -23.37
CA ARG A 322 -20.91 -19.05 -22.85
C ARG A 322 -22.20 -19.02 -22.04
N ILE A 323 -23.26 -19.68 -22.52
CA ILE A 323 -24.55 -19.76 -21.81
C ILE A 323 -24.40 -20.51 -20.49
N ARG A 324 -23.65 -21.62 -20.44
CA ARG A 324 -23.37 -22.35 -19.18
C ARG A 324 -22.57 -21.50 -18.19
N ASP A 325 -21.55 -20.80 -18.67
CA ASP A 325 -20.72 -19.94 -17.81
C ASP A 325 -21.54 -18.77 -17.24
N ALA A 326 -22.39 -18.14 -18.06
CA ALA A 326 -23.32 -17.11 -17.61
C ALA A 326 -24.33 -17.66 -16.58
N GLN A 327 -24.86 -18.87 -16.79
CA GLN A 327 -25.74 -19.54 -15.82
C GLN A 327 -25.02 -19.85 -14.49
N ALA A 328 -23.77 -20.31 -14.55
CA ALA A 328 -22.96 -20.56 -13.35
C ALA A 328 -22.66 -19.27 -12.59
N GLN A 329 -22.31 -18.19 -13.29
CA GLN A 329 -22.12 -16.87 -12.69
C GLN A 329 -23.41 -16.36 -12.02
N LEU A 330 -24.57 -16.49 -12.67
CA LEU A 330 -25.88 -16.13 -12.10
C LEU A 330 -26.24 -16.99 -10.88
N ALA A 331 -25.92 -18.28 -10.89
CA ALA A 331 -26.13 -19.15 -9.73
C ALA A 331 -25.28 -18.70 -8.52
N THR A 332 -23.99 -18.39 -8.73
CA THR A 332 -23.13 -17.91 -7.64
C THR A 332 -23.51 -16.52 -7.14
N SER A 333 -23.96 -15.61 -8.01
CA SER A 333 -24.40 -14.26 -7.60
C SER A 333 -25.71 -14.33 -6.82
N LYS A 334 -26.66 -15.15 -7.26
CA LYS A 334 -27.91 -15.44 -6.53
C LYS A 334 -27.64 -16.04 -5.16
N PHE A 335 -26.78 -17.06 -5.05
CA PHE A 335 -26.40 -17.66 -3.76
C PHE A 335 -25.78 -16.62 -2.80
N LYS A 336 -24.89 -15.75 -3.29
CA LYS A 336 -24.31 -14.64 -2.50
C LYS A 336 -25.40 -13.64 -2.05
N LEU A 337 -26.40 -13.36 -2.89
CA LEU A 337 -27.52 -12.48 -2.55
C LEU A 337 -28.42 -13.10 -1.48
N ASP A 338 -28.77 -14.38 -1.63
CA ASP A 338 -29.59 -15.12 -0.66
C ASP A 338 -28.88 -15.24 0.70
N GLN A 339 -27.56 -15.47 0.73
CA GLN A 339 -26.78 -15.43 1.96
C GLN A 339 -26.78 -14.04 2.63
N LYS A 340 -26.64 -12.95 1.84
CA LYS A 340 -26.74 -11.57 2.38
C LYS A 340 -28.14 -11.30 2.94
N LYS A 341 -29.19 -11.73 2.24
CA LYS A 341 -30.59 -11.59 2.67
C LYS A 341 -30.84 -12.32 4.00
N ALA A 342 -30.37 -13.57 4.13
CA ALA A 342 -30.49 -14.34 5.36
C ALA A 342 -29.80 -13.65 6.56
N ARG A 343 -28.57 -13.14 6.36
CA ARG A 343 -27.85 -12.36 7.40
C ARG A 343 -28.63 -11.11 7.81
N LEU A 344 -29.13 -10.32 6.86
CA LEU A 344 -29.90 -9.11 7.15
C LEU A 344 -31.20 -9.40 7.92
N VAL A 345 -31.87 -10.53 7.64
CA VAL A 345 -33.05 -10.96 8.41
C VAL A 345 -32.66 -11.30 9.86
N GLN A 346 -31.57 -12.06 10.05
CA GLN A 346 -31.04 -12.38 11.37
C GLN A 346 -30.61 -11.13 12.17
N ASP A 347 -29.98 -10.15 11.50
CA ASP A 347 -29.57 -8.87 12.11
C ASP A 347 -30.80 -8.03 12.54
N ILE A 348 -31.88 -8.05 11.75
CA ILE A 348 -33.15 -7.38 12.09
C ILE A 348 -33.83 -8.07 13.27
N GLU A 349 -33.87 -9.40 13.30
CA GLU A 349 -34.47 -10.19 14.38
C GLU A 349 -33.72 -10.01 15.71
N THR A 350 -32.40 -10.11 15.69
CA THR A 350 -31.56 -9.86 16.88
C THR A 350 -31.71 -8.42 17.37
N ARG A 351 -31.69 -7.42 16.47
CA ARG A 351 -31.94 -6.01 16.84
C ARG A 351 -33.34 -5.81 17.45
N ARG A 352 -34.38 -6.45 16.93
CA ARG A 352 -35.74 -6.42 17.52
C ARG A 352 -35.77 -7.04 18.91
N ALA A 353 -35.07 -8.15 19.13
CA ALA A 353 -34.94 -8.76 20.46
C ALA A 353 -34.24 -7.81 21.45
N TYR A 354 -33.11 -7.21 21.05
CA TYR A 354 -32.39 -6.22 21.87
C TYR A 354 -33.26 -5.01 22.22
N LEU A 355 -33.97 -4.43 21.24
CA LEU A 355 -34.89 -3.31 21.47
C LEU A 355 -36.02 -3.68 22.44
N LYS A 356 -36.59 -4.90 22.32
CA LYS A 356 -37.60 -5.39 23.26
C LYS A 356 -37.03 -5.53 24.68
N SER A 357 -35.84 -6.13 24.84
CA SER A 357 -35.21 -6.25 26.16
C SER A 357 -34.83 -4.89 26.76
N GLY A 358 -34.37 -3.95 25.94
CA GLY A 358 -34.05 -2.59 26.35
C GLY A 358 -35.29 -1.83 26.83
N GLY A 359 -36.41 -1.95 26.10
CA GLY A 359 -37.70 -1.37 26.49
C GLY A 359 -38.22 -1.92 27.82
N MET A 360 -38.13 -3.23 28.07
CA MET A 360 -38.51 -3.80 29.37
C MET A 360 -37.61 -3.31 30.52
N LEU A 361 -36.30 -3.14 30.27
CA LEU A 361 -35.38 -2.61 31.28
C LEU A 361 -35.65 -1.12 31.57
N GLN A 362 -35.95 -0.34 30.53
CA GLN A 362 -36.32 1.08 30.66
C GLN A 362 -37.64 1.24 31.42
N GLU A 363 -38.63 0.39 31.15
CA GLU A 363 -39.92 0.42 31.86
C GLU A 363 -39.74 0.05 33.33
N LYS A 364 -38.98 -1.01 33.64
CA LYS A 364 -38.64 -1.36 35.03
C LYS A 364 -37.85 -0.26 35.74
N ALA A 365 -36.99 0.47 35.03
CA ALA A 365 -36.31 1.63 35.58
C ALA A 365 -37.30 2.79 35.83
N ARG A 366 -38.25 3.02 34.92
CA ARG A 366 -39.30 4.03 35.06
C ARG A 366 -40.20 3.76 36.28
N GLU A 367 -40.57 2.50 36.50
CA GLU A 367 -41.31 2.04 37.69
C GLU A 367 -40.49 2.30 38.98
N ALA A 368 -39.21 1.91 39.00
CA ALA A 368 -38.33 2.19 40.13
C ALA A 368 -38.09 3.70 40.39
N LEU A 369 -38.22 4.55 39.37
CA LEU A 369 -38.19 6.00 39.49
C LEU A 369 -39.52 6.59 40.00
N THR A 370 -40.67 5.95 39.76
CA THR A 370 -41.95 6.36 40.36
C THR A 370 -42.08 5.95 41.83
N ASP A 371 -41.38 4.89 42.25
CA ASP A 371 -41.30 4.43 43.65
C ASP A 371 -40.26 5.23 44.48
N LEU A 372 -39.58 6.20 43.87
CA LEU A 372 -38.54 6.99 44.54
C LEU A 372 -39.20 7.95 45.57
N PRO A 373 -38.79 7.92 46.86
CA PRO A 373 -39.38 8.79 47.86
C PRO A 373 -39.20 10.27 47.51
N THR A 374 -40.29 11.05 47.63
CA THR A 374 -40.29 12.52 47.51
C THR A 374 -39.29 13.21 48.44
N ASP A 375 -38.88 12.49 49.48
CA ASP A 375 -38.05 12.99 50.57
C ASP A 375 -36.55 12.82 50.28
N LEU A 376 -36.16 12.09 49.22
CA LEU A 376 -34.77 11.94 48.79
C LEU A 376 -34.00 13.27 48.66
N PRO A 377 -34.51 14.34 48.01
CA PRO A 377 -33.83 15.64 48.02
C PRO A 377 -33.61 16.19 49.43
N THR A 378 -34.57 15.98 50.36
CA THR A 378 -34.41 16.43 51.75
C THR A 378 -33.35 15.61 52.49
N GLN A 379 -33.27 14.30 52.25
CA GLN A 379 -32.23 13.43 52.80
C GLN A 379 -30.84 13.83 52.30
N VAL A 380 -30.70 14.09 50.99
CA VAL A 380 -29.44 14.55 50.39
C VAL A 380 -29.00 15.91 50.97
N GLU A 381 -29.92 16.86 51.17
CA GLU A 381 -29.59 18.14 51.80
C GLU A 381 -29.24 18.02 53.28
N VAL A 382 -29.85 17.08 54.02
CA VAL A 382 -29.45 16.76 55.39
C VAL A 382 -28.07 16.11 55.42
N GLU A 383 -27.79 15.14 54.55
CA GLU A 383 -26.51 14.44 54.48
C GLU A 383 -25.36 15.41 54.15
N LYS A 384 -25.57 16.31 53.15
CA LYS A 384 -24.63 17.40 52.84
C LYS A 384 -24.31 18.27 54.06
N ARG A 385 -25.31 18.65 54.85
CA ARG A 385 -25.11 19.44 56.09
C ARG A 385 -24.32 18.65 57.13
N THR A 386 -24.62 17.37 57.32
CA THR A 386 -23.85 16.54 58.27
C THR A 386 -22.39 16.36 57.84
N LEU A 387 -22.13 16.17 56.54
CA LEU A 387 -20.75 16.10 56.00
C LEU A 387 -20.02 17.44 56.13
N PHE A 388 -20.73 18.55 55.93
CA PHE A 388 -20.22 19.91 56.16
C PHE A 388 -19.82 20.10 57.62
N ASP A 389 -20.70 19.79 58.57
CA ASP A 389 -20.45 19.96 60.02
C ASP A 389 -19.25 19.10 60.47
N VAL A 390 -19.17 17.84 60.00
CA VAL A 390 -18.04 16.94 60.29
C VAL A 390 -16.74 17.45 59.68
N ARG A 391 -16.73 17.95 58.43
CA ARG A 391 -15.53 18.52 57.81
C ARG A 391 -15.06 19.77 58.54
N LYS A 392 -15.99 20.64 58.95
CA LYS A 392 -15.67 21.83 59.73
C LYS A 392 -15.05 21.47 61.09
N GLN A 393 -15.68 20.56 61.83
CA GLN A 393 -15.13 20.06 63.10
C GLN A 393 -13.73 19.44 62.92
N SER A 394 -13.50 18.75 61.80
CA SER A 394 -12.20 18.16 61.48
C SER A 394 -11.15 19.24 61.18
N LEU A 395 -11.51 20.35 60.50
CA LEU A 395 -10.61 21.49 60.30
C LEU A 395 -10.26 22.19 61.61
N GLU A 396 -11.23 22.37 62.51
CA GLU A 396 -11.01 22.92 63.85
C GLU A 396 -10.01 22.03 64.62
N GLN A 397 -10.22 20.71 64.65
CA GLN A 397 -9.28 19.75 65.27
C GLN A 397 -7.89 19.74 64.62
N LEU A 398 -7.78 19.82 63.30
CA LEU A 398 -6.49 19.91 62.61
C LEU A 398 -5.75 21.21 62.94
N SER A 399 -6.49 22.32 63.18
CA SER A 399 -5.90 23.59 63.61
C SER A 399 -5.36 23.55 65.05
N GLU A 400 -5.94 22.73 65.92
CA GLU A 400 -5.44 22.47 67.28
C GLU A 400 -4.21 21.56 67.28
N ILE A 401 -4.19 20.53 66.43
CA ILE A 401 -3.08 19.55 66.32
C ILE A 401 -1.87 20.15 65.60
N PHE A 402 -2.10 20.95 64.55
CA PHE A 402 -1.08 21.58 63.74
C PHE A 402 -1.21 23.12 63.79
N PRO A 403 -0.96 23.76 64.95
CA PRO A 403 -1.18 25.19 65.09
C PRO A 403 -0.16 25.96 64.23
N ILE A 404 -0.67 26.70 63.25
CA ILE A 404 0.14 27.58 62.40
C ILE A 404 0.07 29.00 62.97
N THR A 405 1.17 29.49 63.53
CA THR A 405 1.27 30.83 64.10
C THR A 405 2.12 31.74 63.23
N HIS A 406 1.67 32.98 63.01
CA HIS A 406 2.46 34.02 62.35
C HIS A 406 3.15 34.89 63.40
N GLN A 407 4.50 34.86 63.43
CA GLN A 407 5.32 35.65 64.36
C GLN A 407 6.44 36.37 63.61
N ASN A 408 6.67 37.64 63.94
CA ASN A 408 7.76 38.47 63.39
C ASN A 408 7.85 38.53 61.84
N GLY A 409 6.74 38.36 61.13
CA GLY A 409 6.72 38.32 59.66
C GLY A 409 7.08 36.96 59.06
N SER A 410 6.96 35.88 59.83
CA SER A 410 7.19 34.51 59.39
C SER A 410 6.14 33.57 59.97
N TYR A 411 5.75 32.53 59.23
CA TYR A 411 4.87 31.48 59.72
C TYR A 411 5.67 30.31 60.31
N ALA A 412 5.19 29.75 61.41
CA ALA A 412 5.71 28.56 62.06
C ALA A 412 4.58 27.56 62.35
N ILE A 413 4.86 26.26 62.19
CA ILE A 413 3.93 25.15 62.45
C ILE A 413 4.36 24.42 63.72
N ALA A 414 3.46 24.31 64.70
CA ALA A 414 3.79 23.81 66.05
C ALA A 414 4.99 24.52 66.72
N GLY A 415 5.22 25.79 66.37
CA GLY A 415 6.37 26.59 66.83
C GLY A 415 7.65 26.43 66.01
N LEU A 416 7.70 25.53 65.02
CA LEU A 416 8.86 25.29 64.15
C LEU A 416 8.78 26.13 62.85
N SER A 417 9.87 26.78 62.48
CA SER A 417 9.95 27.55 61.23
C SER A 417 10.46 26.69 60.07
N LEU A 418 9.83 26.83 58.88
CA LEU A 418 10.35 26.26 57.62
C LEU A 418 11.68 26.88 57.16
N THR A 419 12.11 27.99 57.78
CA THR A 419 13.39 28.68 57.52
C THR A 419 14.35 28.61 58.72
N SER A 420 14.14 27.67 59.66
CA SER A 420 15.11 27.45 60.75
C SER A 420 16.51 27.12 60.18
N PRO A 421 17.59 27.67 60.75
CA PRO A 421 18.96 27.29 60.38
C PRO A 421 19.37 25.89 60.88
N ASP A 422 18.58 25.25 61.74
CA ASP A 422 18.77 23.85 62.10
C ASP A 422 18.06 22.94 61.09
N GLU A 423 18.86 22.13 60.37
CA GLU A 423 18.37 21.16 59.39
C GLU A 423 17.38 20.15 60.00
N HIS A 424 17.52 19.82 61.29
CA HIS A 424 16.61 18.91 61.99
C HIS A 424 15.25 19.58 62.26
N GLU A 425 15.23 20.77 62.85
CA GLU A 425 13.99 21.54 63.05
C GLU A 425 13.28 21.80 61.71
N GLN A 426 14.03 22.18 60.68
CA GLN A 426 13.50 22.39 59.34
C GLN A 426 12.89 21.11 58.77
N THR A 427 13.56 19.96 58.90
CA THR A 427 13.02 18.64 58.51
C THR A 427 11.70 18.33 59.23
N PHE A 428 11.63 18.53 60.56
CA PHE A 428 10.41 18.30 61.32
C PHE A 428 9.28 19.26 60.91
N ALA A 429 9.57 20.54 60.66
CA ALA A 429 8.60 21.52 60.20
C ALA A 429 8.00 21.14 58.82
N TYR A 430 8.83 20.72 57.86
CA TYR A 430 8.34 20.19 56.58
C TYR A 430 7.58 18.87 56.75
N SER A 431 7.99 18.00 57.69
CA SER A 431 7.28 16.75 57.97
C SER A 431 5.85 16.98 58.46
N LEU A 432 5.65 17.88 59.43
CA LEU A 432 4.33 18.28 59.90
C LEU A 432 3.50 18.93 58.78
N THR A 433 4.15 19.73 57.93
CA THR A 433 3.53 20.38 56.76
C THR A 433 3.02 19.34 55.74
N CYS A 434 3.79 18.27 55.49
CA CYS A 434 3.41 17.16 54.62
C CYS A 434 2.22 16.39 55.19
N GLU A 435 2.27 16.06 56.48
CA GLU A 435 1.22 15.31 57.16
C GLU A 435 -0.11 16.08 57.14
N LEU A 436 -0.07 17.38 57.48
CA LEU A 436 -1.23 18.27 57.39
C LEU A 436 -1.79 18.31 55.96
N LEU A 437 -0.95 18.48 54.93
CA LEU A 437 -1.42 18.52 53.53
C LEU A 437 -2.04 17.20 53.08
N MET A 438 -1.49 16.05 53.47
CA MET A 438 -2.08 14.73 53.18
C MET A 438 -3.45 14.56 53.87
N LEU A 439 -3.58 15.02 55.12
CA LEU A 439 -4.85 14.98 55.86
C LEU A 439 -5.90 15.90 55.23
N LEU A 440 -5.53 17.12 54.83
CA LEU A 440 -6.43 18.06 54.14
C LEU A 440 -6.83 17.56 52.75
N SER A 441 -5.91 16.97 52.00
CA SER A 441 -6.20 16.30 50.72
C SER A 441 -7.25 15.19 50.88
N GLY A 442 -7.13 14.37 51.92
CA GLY A 442 -8.15 13.37 52.28
C GLY A 442 -9.49 13.98 52.70
N LEU A 443 -9.48 15.03 53.53
CA LEU A 443 -10.68 15.67 54.07
C LEU A 443 -11.54 16.37 53.00
N PHE A 444 -10.88 17.00 52.02
CA PHE A 444 -11.54 17.64 50.87
C PHE A 444 -11.81 16.68 49.71
N GLU A 445 -11.33 15.43 49.78
CA GLU A 445 -11.41 14.43 48.69
C GLU A 445 -10.71 14.90 47.39
N ILE A 446 -9.71 15.76 47.50
CA ILE A 446 -8.94 16.31 46.37
C ILE A 446 -7.60 15.58 46.27
N PRO A 447 -7.36 14.76 45.22
CA PRO A 447 -6.10 14.06 45.06
C PRO A 447 -4.94 15.02 44.77
N LEU A 448 -3.81 14.81 45.44
CA LEU A 448 -2.56 15.54 45.19
C LEU A 448 -2.02 15.21 43.80
N LYS A 449 -1.56 16.22 43.05
CA LYS A 449 -0.97 16.06 41.73
C LYS A 449 0.48 15.58 41.83
N TYR A 450 1.18 15.95 42.90
CA TYR A 450 2.53 15.51 43.21
C TYR A 450 2.49 14.66 44.48
N PRO A 451 2.19 13.35 44.38
CA PRO A 451 1.91 12.53 45.57
C PRO A 451 3.11 12.44 46.52
N ILE A 452 2.83 12.57 47.82
CA ILE A 452 3.81 12.54 48.90
C ILE A 452 3.92 11.10 49.43
N THR A 453 5.15 10.61 49.56
CA THR A 453 5.47 9.32 50.17
C THR A 453 5.86 9.53 51.63
N ARG A 454 5.14 8.86 52.54
CA ARG A 454 5.37 8.91 53.98
C ARG A 454 6.57 8.03 54.37
N VAL A 455 7.64 8.64 54.86
CA VAL A 455 8.88 7.95 55.28
C VAL A 455 9.40 8.52 56.61
N GLY A 456 8.65 8.28 57.69
CA GLY A 456 8.95 8.86 59.00
C GLY A 456 8.96 10.39 58.93
N ALA A 457 10.04 11.03 59.41
CA ALA A 457 10.25 12.47 59.27
C ALA A 457 10.72 12.90 57.86
N HIS A 458 11.23 11.97 57.06
CA HIS A 458 11.94 12.23 55.79
C HIS A 458 11.06 12.01 54.55
N HIS A 459 9.94 12.72 54.48
CA HIS A 459 8.99 12.60 53.36
C HIS A 459 9.65 12.93 52.01
N ALA A 460 9.13 12.33 50.94
CA ALA A 460 9.54 12.61 49.57
C ALA A 460 8.33 12.83 48.66
N ILE A 461 8.40 13.83 47.79
CA ILE A 461 7.34 14.17 46.84
C ILE A 461 7.70 13.65 45.45
N PHE A 462 6.72 13.10 44.73
CA PHE A 462 6.93 12.52 43.41
C PHE A 462 6.38 13.42 42.31
N ASP A 463 7.17 13.64 41.25
CA ASP A 463 6.70 14.34 40.06
C ASP A 463 6.34 13.36 38.92
N PRO A 464 5.05 13.13 38.62
CA PRO A 464 4.62 12.31 37.50
C PRO A 464 4.70 13.05 36.15
N VAL A 465 4.85 14.38 36.12
CA VAL A 465 4.71 15.24 34.92
C VAL A 465 6.04 15.59 34.27
N SER A 466 7.05 16.08 35.01
CA SER A 466 8.25 16.63 34.36
C SER A 466 9.15 15.55 33.77
N VAL A 467 9.71 15.81 32.58
CA VAL A 467 10.64 14.94 31.86
C VAL A 467 12.06 15.12 32.43
N ILE A 468 12.30 14.57 33.61
CA ILE A 468 13.57 14.67 34.35
C ILE A 468 14.33 13.35 34.27
N THR A 469 15.65 13.41 34.09
CA THR A 469 16.55 12.26 34.14
C THR A 469 16.90 11.87 35.59
N GLY A 470 16.84 10.58 35.90
CA GLY A 470 17.12 10.04 37.24
C GLY A 470 15.88 9.88 38.11
N SER A 471 16.06 9.91 39.45
CA SER A 471 14.93 9.76 40.38
C SER A 471 13.95 10.93 40.28
N ARG A 472 12.66 10.61 40.20
CA ARG A 472 11.54 11.57 40.20
C ARG A 472 10.92 11.77 41.59
N ALA A 473 11.51 11.15 42.62
CA ALA A 473 11.23 11.46 44.02
C ALA A 473 12.21 12.52 44.52
N PHE A 474 11.69 13.55 45.18
CA PHE A 474 12.45 14.69 45.69
C PHE A 474 12.26 14.80 47.21
N PRO A 475 13.34 14.92 48.00
CA PRO A 475 13.26 14.96 49.45
C PRO A 475 12.65 16.27 49.93
N LEU A 476 11.71 16.21 50.89
CA LEU A 476 11.17 17.38 51.60
C LEU A 476 11.91 17.63 52.92
N PHE A 477 13.23 17.49 52.86
CA PHE A 477 14.17 17.76 53.95
C PHE A 477 15.52 18.21 53.36
N PRO A 478 16.31 19.02 54.10
CA PRO A 478 17.66 19.39 53.69
C PRO A 478 18.50 18.16 53.34
N SER A 479 19.15 18.21 52.20
CA SER A 479 19.89 17.08 51.64
C SER A 479 21.13 17.60 50.91
N SER A 480 22.11 16.73 50.66
CA SER A 480 23.37 17.09 50.01
C SER A 480 23.21 17.73 48.62
N LEU A 481 22.01 17.67 48.03
CA LEU A 481 21.64 18.30 46.77
C LEU A 481 20.51 19.33 47.01
N GLN A 482 20.85 20.50 47.54
CA GLN A 482 19.92 21.57 47.94
C GLN A 482 18.86 21.91 46.87
N TYR A 483 19.24 21.96 45.59
CA TYR A 483 18.32 22.23 44.48
C TYR A 483 17.18 21.20 44.36
N ARG A 484 17.37 19.95 44.81
CA ARG A 484 16.31 18.93 44.82
C ARG A 484 15.31 19.16 45.93
N PHE A 485 15.76 19.68 47.07
CA PHE A 485 14.90 20.07 48.19
C PHE A 485 14.10 21.34 47.83
N GLU A 486 14.75 22.37 47.27
CA GLU A 486 14.07 23.57 46.78
C GLU A 486 12.99 23.24 45.73
N TYR A 487 13.29 22.31 44.82
CA TYR A 487 12.32 21.81 43.85
C TYR A 487 11.16 21.04 44.51
N ALA A 488 11.43 20.22 45.53
CA ALA A 488 10.40 19.53 46.30
C ALA A 488 9.43 20.52 46.97
N VAL A 489 9.95 21.57 47.60
CA VAL A 489 9.16 22.65 48.23
C VAL A 489 8.32 23.40 47.19
N LEU A 490 8.84 23.61 45.98
CA LEU A 490 8.07 24.20 44.87
C LEU A 490 6.90 23.30 44.44
N LEU A 491 7.10 21.98 44.36
CA LEU A 491 6.02 21.02 44.05
C LEU A 491 4.95 20.99 45.18
N LEU A 492 5.38 20.98 46.43
CA LEU A 492 4.50 21.04 47.61
C LEU A 492 3.61 22.29 47.58
N ASN A 493 4.22 23.45 47.30
CA ASN A 493 3.51 24.71 47.12
C ASN A 493 2.51 24.67 45.95
N LYS A 494 2.81 23.94 44.88
CA LYS A 494 1.91 23.80 43.73
C LYS A 494 0.69 22.94 44.03
N ASP A 495 0.81 21.90 44.84
CA ASP A 495 -0.34 21.13 45.30
C ASP A 495 -1.25 21.95 46.24
N ILE A 496 -0.67 22.71 47.18
CA ILE A 496 -1.45 23.62 48.05
C ILE A 496 -2.20 24.66 47.22
N GLN A 497 -1.55 25.29 46.23
CA GLN A 497 -2.18 26.24 45.31
C GLN A 497 -3.31 25.59 44.49
N MET A 498 -3.13 24.34 44.05
CA MET A 498 -4.16 23.60 43.29
C MET A 498 -5.40 23.32 44.15
N ILE A 499 -5.24 22.93 45.43
CA ILE A 499 -6.36 22.75 46.35
C ILE A 499 -7.11 24.07 46.54
N LEU A 500 -6.39 25.18 46.82
CA LEU A 500 -7.00 26.51 46.98
C LEU A 500 -7.74 26.97 45.71
N GLU A 501 -7.19 26.71 44.51
CA GLU A 501 -7.83 27.04 43.23
C GLU A 501 -9.10 26.20 42.98
N LEU A 502 -9.10 24.92 43.35
CA LEU A 502 -10.27 24.04 43.28
C LEU A 502 -11.37 24.49 44.25
N LEU A 503 -11.00 24.91 45.45
CA LEU A 503 -11.90 25.50 46.46
C LEU A 503 -12.28 26.98 46.18
N LYS A 504 -11.77 27.58 45.09
CA LYS A 504 -12.05 28.96 44.65
C LYS A 504 -11.64 30.05 45.65
N ILE A 505 -10.58 29.80 46.41
CA ILE A 505 -10.05 30.72 47.41
C ILE A 505 -8.99 31.62 46.75
N PRO A 506 -9.15 32.96 46.80
CA PRO A 506 -8.19 33.87 46.18
C PRO A 506 -6.87 33.91 46.96
N ILE A 507 -5.75 33.70 46.26
CA ILE A 507 -4.40 33.78 46.83
C ILE A 507 -3.81 35.15 46.51
N ALA A 508 -3.59 35.99 47.53
CA ALA A 508 -3.01 37.31 47.37
C ALA A 508 -1.48 37.27 47.13
N ASP A 509 -0.75 36.52 47.95
CA ASP A 509 0.69 36.31 47.83
C ASP A 509 1.04 34.82 48.02
N GLY A 510 1.20 34.09 46.92
CA GLY A 510 1.46 32.63 46.92
C GLY A 510 2.90 32.23 47.26
N ARG A 511 3.62 33.03 48.07
CA ARG A 511 5.05 32.87 48.35
C ARG A 511 5.37 32.04 49.60
N GLU A 512 4.42 31.92 50.53
CA GLU A 512 4.66 31.31 51.85
C GLU A 512 3.80 30.05 52.06
N THR A 513 4.47 28.89 52.14
CA THR A 513 3.86 27.56 52.26
C THR A 513 2.85 27.46 53.41
N LEU A 514 3.28 27.86 54.62
CA LEU A 514 2.43 27.80 55.81
C LEU A 514 1.34 28.88 55.81
N GLY A 515 1.55 30.03 55.18
CA GLY A 515 0.51 31.05 55.01
C GLY A 515 -0.65 30.53 54.15
N MET A 516 -0.33 29.83 53.04
CA MET A 516 -1.35 29.18 52.20
C MET A 516 -2.09 28.05 52.94
N LEU A 517 -1.41 27.28 53.80
CA LEU A 517 -2.05 26.26 54.64
C LEU A 517 -2.88 26.86 55.79
N ALA A 518 -2.46 27.98 56.37
CA ALA A 518 -3.24 28.70 57.38
C ALA A 518 -4.55 29.22 56.78
N ILE A 519 -4.52 29.73 55.55
CA ILE A 519 -5.74 30.07 54.79
C ILE A 519 -6.61 28.83 54.59
N LEU A 520 -6.02 27.67 54.22
CA LEU A 520 -6.73 26.41 54.00
C LEU A 520 -7.34 25.79 55.28
N LEU A 521 -6.78 26.07 56.46
CA LEU A 521 -7.36 25.72 57.76
C LEU A 521 -8.44 26.71 58.21
N ALA A 522 -8.30 27.99 57.87
CA ALA A 522 -9.25 29.06 58.23
C ALA A 522 -10.49 29.11 57.31
N VAL A 523 -10.65 28.17 56.38
CA VAL A 523 -11.81 28.12 55.47
C VAL A 523 -13.04 27.66 56.25
N ASN A 524 -13.94 28.60 56.56
CA ASN A 524 -15.36 28.27 56.66
C ASN A 524 -15.85 27.96 55.24
N MET A 525 -15.67 26.70 54.83
CA MET A 525 -16.42 26.09 53.72
C MET A 525 -17.92 26.17 54.02
#